data_AF-A0A924D034-F1
#
_entry.id   AF-A0A924D034-F1
#
_cell.length_a   1.000
_cell.length_b   1.000
_cell.length_c   1.000
_cell.angle_alpha   90.00
_cell.angle_beta   90.00
_cell.angle_gamma   90.00
#
_symmetry.space_group_name_H-M   'P 1'
#
loop_
_entity.id
_entity.type
_entity.pdbx_description
1 polymer ?
#
loop_
_entity_poly.entity_id
_entity_poly.type
_entity_poly.pdbx_seq_one_letter_code
_entity_poly.pdbx_strand_id
1 'polypeptide(L)'
;MSLHPTIAAVTDRIISRSKPGRSAYLDLIAREAETGLDRPALSCGNLAHGFAASDGDKAAIRGGRAMNIGIVTAFNDMLSAHQPYGRYPEQIKLDAREAGATAQVAGGVPAMCDGVTQGQTSMELSLFSRDTIALSTAVALSHGMFEGAALLGICDKIVPGLLIGALRFGHLPVILIP
;
A
#
# COMPACT_ATOMS: atom_id res chain seq x y z
N MET A 1 -15.12 20.39 21.73
CA MET A 1 -14.27 21.53 21.33
C MET A 1 -14.83 22.10 20.03
N SER A 2 -15.06 23.42 19.92
CA SER A 2 -15.39 24.03 18.64
C SER A 2 -14.11 24.20 17.80
N LEU A 3 -14.18 23.89 16.51
CA LEU A 3 -13.09 24.14 15.57
C LEU A 3 -12.81 25.64 15.45
N HIS A 4 -11.55 26.01 15.18
CA HIS A 4 -11.19 27.37 14.81
C HIS A 4 -12.00 27.81 13.56
N PRO A 5 -12.60 29.01 13.51
CA PRO A 5 -13.51 29.41 12.43
C PRO A 5 -12.92 29.25 11.02
N THR A 6 -11.64 29.60 10.82
CA THR A 6 -10.95 29.42 9.54
C THR A 6 -10.83 27.94 9.13
N ILE A 7 -10.55 27.05 10.08
CA ILE A 7 -10.43 25.61 9.79
C ILE A 7 -11.80 25.03 9.42
N ALA A 8 -12.86 25.45 10.12
CA ALA A 8 -14.23 25.07 9.76
C ALA A 8 -14.57 25.54 8.33
N ALA A 9 -14.36 26.82 8.02
CA ALA A 9 -14.66 27.38 6.69
C ALA A 9 -13.87 26.71 5.55
N VAL A 10 -12.58 26.42 5.75
CA VAL A 10 -11.77 25.72 4.75
C VAL A 10 -12.22 24.26 4.58
N THR A 11 -12.54 23.58 5.67
CA THR A 11 -13.08 22.21 5.65
C THR A 11 -14.39 22.16 4.87
N ASP A 12 -15.34 23.04 5.18
CA ASP A 12 -16.63 23.10 4.49
C ASP A 12 -16.50 23.38 2.99
N ARG A 13 -15.54 24.26 2.63
CA ARG A 13 -15.22 24.53 1.23
C ARG A 13 -14.66 23.30 0.51
N ILE A 14 -13.78 22.53 1.16
CA ILE A 14 -13.23 21.29 0.58
C ILE A 14 -14.33 20.24 0.44
N ILE A 15 -15.17 20.05 1.46
CA ILE A 15 -16.30 19.11 1.42
C ILE A 15 -17.24 19.46 0.26
N SER A 16 -17.63 20.73 0.16
CA SER A 16 -18.56 21.21 -0.86
C SER A 16 -17.98 21.04 -2.26
N ARG A 17 -16.73 21.47 -2.48
CA ARG A 17 -16.06 21.37 -3.79
C ARG A 17 -15.82 19.92 -4.22
N SER A 18 -15.46 19.05 -3.28
CA SER A 18 -15.09 17.66 -3.57
C SER A 18 -16.29 16.71 -3.63
N LYS A 19 -17.51 17.16 -3.31
CA LYS A 19 -18.69 16.29 -3.19
C LYS A 19 -18.91 15.36 -4.40
N PRO A 20 -18.84 15.81 -5.67
CA PRO A 20 -19.02 14.89 -6.81
C PRO A 20 -17.93 13.82 -6.88
N GLY A 21 -16.66 14.22 -6.79
CA GLY A 21 -15.51 13.30 -6.87
C GLY A 21 -15.43 12.35 -5.68
N ARG A 22 -15.74 12.82 -4.48
CA ARG A 22 -15.76 11.99 -3.26
C ARG A 22 -16.88 10.96 -3.32
N SER A 23 -18.06 11.33 -3.81
CA SER A 23 -19.18 10.37 -3.97
C SER A 23 -18.80 9.28 -4.97
N ALA A 24 -18.30 9.66 -6.16
CA ALA A 24 -17.85 8.71 -7.18
C ALA A 24 -16.74 7.77 -6.66
N TYR A 25 -15.80 8.29 -5.87
CA TYR A 25 -14.77 7.49 -5.22
C TYR A 25 -15.36 6.50 -4.21
N LEU A 26 -16.24 6.94 -3.32
CA LEU A 26 -16.86 6.07 -2.32
C LEU A 26 -17.71 4.98 -2.98
N ASP A 27 -18.42 5.31 -4.05
CA ASP A 27 -19.19 4.32 -4.83
C ASP A 27 -18.27 3.28 -5.47
N LEU A 28 -17.11 3.69 -5.99
CA LEU A 28 -16.08 2.77 -6.49
C LEU A 28 -15.59 1.85 -5.37
N ILE A 29 -15.20 2.41 -4.22
CA ILE A 29 -14.68 1.64 -3.10
C ILE A 29 -15.71 0.65 -2.56
N ALA A 30 -16.98 1.04 -2.44
CA ALA A 30 -18.05 0.15 -2.02
C ALA A 30 -18.24 -1.02 -3.00
N ARG A 31 -18.28 -0.75 -4.32
CA ARG A 31 -18.39 -1.80 -5.34
C ARG A 31 -17.21 -2.76 -5.32
N GLU A 32 -15.99 -2.25 -5.17
CA GLU A 32 -14.78 -3.10 -5.11
C GLU A 32 -14.74 -3.94 -3.82
N ALA A 33 -15.26 -3.43 -2.71
CA ALA A 33 -15.40 -4.22 -1.48
C ALA A 33 -16.42 -5.38 -1.61
N GLU A 34 -17.48 -5.18 -2.40
CA GLU A 34 -18.54 -6.17 -2.59
C GLU A 34 -18.25 -7.18 -3.70
N THR A 35 -17.63 -6.73 -4.79
CA THR A 35 -17.52 -7.49 -6.05
C THR A 35 -16.12 -7.53 -6.64
N GLY A 36 -15.16 -6.89 -5.97
CA GLY A 36 -13.77 -6.87 -6.40
C GLY A 36 -13.10 -8.25 -6.30
N LEU A 37 -11.88 -8.33 -6.83
CA LEU A 37 -11.03 -9.50 -6.68
C LEU A 37 -10.60 -9.63 -5.21
N ASP A 38 -11.15 -10.64 -4.53
CA ASP A 38 -10.70 -11.06 -3.21
C ASP A 38 -10.19 -12.51 -3.24
N ARG A 39 -9.43 -12.88 -2.23
CA ARG A 39 -8.79 -14.20 -2.18
C ARG A 39 -9.82 -15.35 -2.18
N PRO A 40 -10.98 -15.27 -1.49
CA PRO A 40 -12.04 -16.26 -1.60
C PRO A 40 -12.61 -16.45 -3.01
N ALA A 41 -12.68 -15.41 -3.85
CA ALA A 41 -13.20 -15.49 -5.22
C ALA A 41 -12.16 -15.94 -6.26
N LEU A 42 -10.87 -16.02 -5.91
CA LEU A 42 -9.83 -16.48 -6.83
C LEU A 42 -9.99 -17.97 -7.17
N SER A 43 -9.70 -18.31 -8.43
CA SER A 43 -9.65 -19.71 -8.87
C SER A 43 -8.56 -20.48 -8.11
N CYS A 44 -8.73 -21.80 -7.99
CA CYS A 44 -7.71 -22.67 -7.36
C CYS A 44 -6.32 -22.51 -7.99
N GLY A 45 -6.24 -22.27 -9.30
CA GLY A 45 -4.98 -22.03 -10.01
C GLY A 45 -4.33 -20.71 -9.61
N ASN A 46 -5.11 -19.63 -9.57
CA ASN A 46 -4.63 -18.31 -9.15
C ASN A 46 -4.14 -18.34 -7.69
N LEU A 47 -4.92 -18.98 -6.81
CA LEU A 47 -4.55 -19.18 -5.41
C LEU A 47 -3.25 -19.98 -5.26
N ALA A 48 -3.11 -21.09 -5.99
CA ALA A 48 -1.91 -21.91 -5.95
C ALA A 48 -0.66 -21.11 -6.31
N HIS A 49 -0.74 -20.22 -7.31
CA HIS A 49 0.37 -19.33 -7.66
C HIS A 49 0.67 -18.32 -6.54
N GLY A 50 -0.38 -17.71 -5.98
CA GLY A 50 -0.26 -16.66 -4.97
C GLY A 50 0.41 -17.09 -3.65
N PHE A 51 0.34 -18.38 -3.28
CA PHE A 51 0.97 -18.90 -2.06
C PHE A 51 2.03 -19.98 -2.30
N ALA A 52 2.39 -20.28 -3.55
CA ALA A 52 3.32 -21.38 -3.88
C ALA A 52 4.65 -21.31 -3.12
N ALA A 53 5.15 -20.10 -2.84
CA ALA A 53 6.40 -19.85 -2.12
C ALA A 53 6.19 -19.44 -0.64
N SER A 54 4.95 -19.44 -0.16
CA SER A 54 4.59 -18.93 1.18
C SER A 54 4.68 -20.01 2.26
N ASP A 55 5.77 -20.78 2.28
CA ASP A 55 5.89 -22.08 2.96
C ASP A 55 5.11 -22.23 4.28
N GLY A 56 5.65 -21.76 5.40
CA GLY A 56 5.02 -21.90 6.73
C GLY A 56 3.60 -21.32 6.84
N ASP A 57 3.20 -20.49 5.88
CA ASP A 57 1.91 -19.80 5.83
C ASP A 57 0.94 -20.43 4.81
N LYS A 58 1.36 -21.39 3.97
CA LYS A 58 0.56 -22.00 2.89
C LYS A 58 -0.79 -22.49 3.36
N ALA A 59 -0.82 -23.23 4.47
CA ALA A 59 -2.06 -23.79 5.00
C ALA A 59 -3.02 -22.69 5.48
N ALA A 60 -2.49 -21.63 6.11
CA ALA A 60 -3.27 -20.50 6.60
C ALA A 60 -3.83 -19.65 5.43
N ILE A 61 -2.98 -19.33 4.44
CA ILE A 61 -3.40 -18.59 3.24
C ILE A 61 -4.39 -19.41 2.40
N ARG A 62 -4.20 -20.72 2.26
CA ARG A 62 -5.17 -21.58 1.58
C ARG A 62 -6.51 -21.66 2.33
N GLY A 63 -6.46 -21.61 3.66
CA GLY A 63 -7.64 -21.75 4.50
C GLY A 63 -8.66 -20.61 4.38
N GLY A 64 -8.27 -19.44 3.84
CA GLY A 64 -9.20 -18.34 3.55
C GLY A 64 -9.73 -17.57 4.77
N ARG A 65 -9.45 -18.02 6.01
CA ARG A 65 -10.05 -17.47 7.24
C ARG A 65 -9.20 -16.40 7.93
N ALA A 66 -7.89 -16.50 7.83
CA ALA A 66 -6.95 -15.54 8.40
C ALA A 66 -6.69 -14.40 7.40
N MET A 67 -6.50 -13.18 7.89
CA MET A 67 -6.05 -12.04 7.09
C MET A 67 -4.68 -12.32 6.48
N ASN A 68 -4.52 -11.98 5.20
CA ASN A 68 -3.24 -11.98 4.51
C ASN A 68 -2.86 -10.54 4.13
N ILE A 69 -1.76 -10.06 4.68
CA ILE A 69 -1.33 -8.66 4.56
C ILE A 69 -0.30 -8.53 3.42
N GLY A 70 -0.58 -7.65 2.46
CA GLY A 70 0.37 -7.29 1.41
C GLY A 70 1.38 -6.25 1.89
N ILE A 71 2.68 -6.55 1.77
CA ILE A 71 3.76 -5.61 2.10
C ILE A 71 4.28 -5.01 0.80
N VAL A 72 4.17 -3.68 0.66
CA VAL A 72 4.77 -2.93 -0.44
C VAL A 72 5.97 -2.17 0.12
N THR A 73 7.16 -2.43 -0.41
CA THR A 73 8.42 -1.91 0.19
C THR A 73 9.21 -1.04 -0.76
N ALA A 74 9.64 0.13 -0.29
CA ALA A 74 10.57 1.04 -0.97
C ALA A 74 12.01 0.80 -0.49
N PHE A 75 12.46 -0.46 -0.51
CA PHE A 75 13.79 -0.85 -0.03
C PHE A 75 14.89 -0.52 -1.05
N ASN A 76 15.98 0.06 -0.54
CA ASN A 76 17.32 -0.08 -1.09
C ASN A 76 18.33 -0.09 0.07
N ASP A 77 19.52 -0.63 -0.16
CA ASP A 77 20.60 -0.71 0.83
C ASP A 77 21.54 0.50 0.79
N MET A 78 21.45 1.32 -0.27
CA MET A 78 22.26 2.53 -0.46
C MET A 78 21.96 3.61 0.59
N LEU A 79 20.70 3.74 1.02
CA LEU A 79 20.25 4.86 1.85
C LEU A 79 19.83 4.39 3.24
N SER A 80 20.36 5.06 4.26
CA SER A 80 20.08 4.73 5.68
C SER A 80 18.59 4.75 6.02
N ALA A 81 17.80 5.62 5.37
CA ALA A 81 16.36 5.68 5.58
C ALA A 81 15.60 4.48 4.99
N HIS A 82 16.14 3.83 3.95
CA HIS A 82 15.46 2.73 3.25
C HIS A 82 15.99 1.36 3.68
N GLN A 83 17.24 1.30 4.11
CA GLN A 83 17.94 0.08 4.48
C GLN A 83 17.20 -0.77 5.54
N PRO A 84 16.53 -0.19 6.56
CA PRO A 84 15.77 -0.98 7.55
C PRO A 84 14.70 -1.88 6.92
N TYR A 85 14.13 -1.47 5.78
CA TYR A 85 13.09 -2.25 5.09
C TYR A 85 13.60 -3.55 4.47
N GLY A 86 14.92 -3.82 4.49
CA GLY A 86 15.47 -5.12 4.12
C GLY A 86 15.15 -6.22 5.15
N ARG A 87 14.93 -5.83 6.42
CA ARG A 87 14.64 -6.77 7.52
C ARG A 87 13.20 -6.71 8.02
N TYR A 88 12.55 -5.56 7.89
CA TYR A 88 11.19 -5.37 8.39
C TYR A 88 10.18 -6.37 7.82
N PRO A 89 10.21 -6.76 6.53
CA PRO A 89 9.28 -7.76 6.02
C PRO A 89 9.38 -9.12 6.73
N GLU A 90 10.56 -9.52 7.19
CA GLU A 90 10.74 -10.77 7.96
C GLU A 90 10.10 -10.63 9.35
N GLN A 91 10.34 -9.51 10.03
CA GLN A 91 9.76 -9.22 11.35
C GLN A 91 8.23 -9.11 11.28
N ILE A 92 7.70 -8.35 10.32
CA ILE A 92 6.25 -8.17 10.12
C ILE A 92 5.56 -9.52 9.88
N LYS A 93 6.20 -10.45 9.17
CA LYS A 93 5.65 -11.79 8.97
C LYS A 93 5.59 -12.60 10.26
N LEU A 94 6.57 -12.45 11.15
CA LEU A 94 6.55 -13.09 12.48
C LEU A 94 5.41 -12.51 13.32
N ASP A 95 5.35 -11.18 13.42
CA ASP A 95 4.34 -10.49 14.22
C ASP A 95 2.91 -10.77 13.69
N ALA A 96 2.74 -10.85 12.37
CA ALA A 96 1.47 -11.23 11.75
C ALA A 96 1.04 -12.64 12.18
N ARG A 97 1.96 -13.62 12.21
CA ARG A 97 1.66 -14.98 12.66
C ARG A 97 1.26 -15.02 14.13
N GLU A 98 1.94 -14.26 14.98
CA GLU A 98 1.58 -14.13 16.41
C GLU A 98 0.17 -13.57 16.60
N ALA A 99 -0.26 -12.67 15.70
CA ALA A 99 -1.63 -12.14 15.65
C ALA A 99 -2.64 -13.06 14.94
N GLY A 100 -2.24 -14.25 14.49
CA GLY A 100 -3.11 -15.18 13.75
C GLY A 100 -3.39 -14.80 12.29
N ALA A 101 -2.57 -13.92 11.72
CA ALA A 101 -2.59 -13.48 10.33
C ALA A 101 -1.37 -13.99 9.56
N THR A 102 -1.34 -13.75 8.26
CA THR A 102 -0.17 -13.97 7.40
C THR A 102 0.22 -12.68 6.71
N ALA A 103 1.46 -12.60 6.23
CA ALA A 103 1.91 -11.48 5.42
C ALA A 103 2.81 -11.94 4.27
N GLN A 104 2.73 -11.25 3.14
CA GLN A 104 3.57 -11.51 1.96
C GLN A 104 4.09 -10.19 1.41
N VAL A 105 5.31 -10.21 0.86
CA VAL A 105 5.76 -9.06 0.07
C VAL A 105 4.99 -9.08 -1.24
N ALA A 106 4.12 -8.09 -1.41
CA ALA A 106 3.28 -7.90 -2.58
C ALA A 106 4.09 -7.33 -3.76
N GLY A 107 5.10 -6.50 -3.45
CA GLY A 107 6.00 -5.95 -4.45
C GLY A 107 6.99 -4.95 -3.86
N GLY A 108 8.03 -4.66 -4.63
CA GLY A 108 8.94 -3.54 -4.38
C GLY A 108 8.57 -2.35 -5.26
N VAL A 109 8.70 -1.14 -4.72
CA VAL A 109 8.59 0.11 -5.48
C VAL A 109 9.96 0.76 -5.61
N PRO A 110 10.23 1.55 -6.67
CA PRO A 110 11.48 2.27 -6.77
C PRO A 110 11.62 3.28 -5.61
N ALA A 111 12.85 3.48 -5.15
CA ALA A 111 13.13 4.34 -4.01
C ALA A 111 14.25 5.34 -4.38
N MET A 112 13.87 6.61 -4.48
CA MET A 112 14.76 7.75 -4.73
C MET A 112 14.87 8.61 -3.47
N CYS A 113 16.04 9.23 -3.25
CA CYS A 113 16.22 10.25 -2.22
C CYS A 113 16.64 11.57 -2.83
N ASP A 114 15.80 12.58 -2.61
CA ASP A 114 16.08 13.97 -3.03
C ASP A 114 17.38 14.48 -2.40
N GLY A 115 17.71 14.08 -1.17
CA GLY A 115 18.98 14.46 -0.53
C GLY A 115 20.24 13.99 -1.29
N VAL A 116 20.15 12.94 -2.11
CA VAL A 116 21.25 12.48 -2.97
C VAL A 116 21.19 13.11 -4.35
N THR A 117 19.99 13.31 -4.91
CA THR A 117 19.83 13.82 -6.28
C THR A 117 19.81 15.34 -6.36
N GLN A 118 19.64 16.05 -5.24
CA GLN A 118 19.53 17.50 -5.20
C GLN A 118 20.76 18.18 -5.80
N GLY A 119 20.52 19.06 -6.78
CA GLY A 119 21.58 19.75 -7.53
C GLY A 119 22.21 18.92 -8.65
N GLN A 120 21.77 17.68 -8.88
CA GLN A 120 22.20 16.82 -9.97
C GLN A 120 21.12 16.71 -11.06
N THR A 121 21.50 16.32 -12.28
CA THR A 121 20.55 16.09 -13.39
C THR A 121 19.48 15.04 -13.05
N SER A 122 19.81 14.07 -12.20
CA SER A 122 18.85 13.06 -11.74
C SER A 122 17.69 13.63 -10.92
N MET A 123 17.80 14.87 -10.39
CA MET A 123 16.69 15.54 -9.72
C MET A 123 15.49 15.76 -10.64
N GLU A 124 15.69 15.82 -11.95
CA GLU A 124 14.61 15.90 -12.94
C GLU A 124 13.64 14.72 -12.86
N LEU A 125 14.08 13.57 -12.31
CA LEU A 125 13.25 12.38 -12.11
C LEU A 125 12.52 12.35 -10.76
N SER A 126 12.82 13.26 -9.83
CA SER A 126 12.28 13.22 -8.46
C SER A 126 10.75 13.23 -8.46
N LEU A 127 10.11 14.19 -9.12
CA LEU A 127 8.65 14.24 -9.12
C LEU A 127 8.02 13.06 -9.89
N PHE A 128 8.62 12.64 -11.01
CA PHE A 128 8.14 11.49 -11.78
C PHE A 128 8.22 10.18 -10.98
N SER A 129 9.17 10.07 -10.05
CA SER A 129 9.26 8.89 -9.18
C SER A 129 7.98 8.65 -8.38
N ARG A 130 7.27 9.72 -7.95
CA ARG A 130 5.99 9.59 -7.22
C ARG A 130 4.95 8.81 -8.03
N ASP A 131 4.78 9.17 -9.30
CA ASP A 131 3.76 8.55 -10.16
C ASP A 131 4.15 7.12 -10.54
N THR A 132 5.45 6.87 -10.74
CA THR A 132 5.98 5.52 -10.90
C THR A 132 5.71 4.66 -9.66
N ILE A 133 5.96 5.18 -8.46
CA ILE A 133 5.69 4.49 -7.19
C ILE A 133 4.19 4.22 -7.03
N ALA A 134 3.33 5.17 -7.38
CA ALA A 134 1.88 4.98 -7.34
C ALA A 134 1.43 3.84 -8.25
N LEU A 135 1.94 3.80 -9.49
CA LEU A 135 1.66 2.70 -10.42
C LEU A 135 2.21 1.37 -9.90
N SER A 136 3.46 1.32 -9.44
CA SER A 136 4.07 0.10 -8.89
C SER A 136 3.32 -0.42 -7.67
N THR A 137 2.84 0.47 -6.80
CA THR A 137 2.01 0.11 -5.63
C THR A 137 0.68 -0.50 -6.09
N ALA A 138 0.03 0.10 -7.08
CA ALA A 138 -1.22 -0.43 -7.61
C ALA A 138 -1.03 -1.81 -8.27
N VAL A 139 0.07 -2.00 -9.01
CA VAL A 139 0.44 -3.31 -9.58
C VAL A 139 0.66 -4.34 -8.46
N ALA A 140 1.40 -3.99 -7.41
CA ALA A 140 1.66 -4.88 -6.27
C ALA A 140 0.37 -5.36 -5.58
N LEU A 141 -0.61 -4.48 -5.43
CA LEU A 141 -1.89 -4.81 -4.76
C LEU A 141 -2.94 -5.46 -5.69
N SER A 142 -2.72 -5.46 -7.01
CA SER A 142 -3.69 -5.93 -8.00
C SER A 142 -3.98 -7.44 -7.98
N HIS A 143 -3.22 -8.23 -7.22
CA HIS A 143 -3.30 -9.69 -7.22
C HIS A 143 -4.57 -10.26 -6.57
N GLY A 144 -5.35 -9.46 -5.83
CA GLY A 144 -6.53 -9.94 -5.10
C GLY A 144 -6.21 -10.93 -3.97
N MET A 145 -4.96 -10.98 -3.51
CA MET A 145 -4.47 -11.95 -2.51
C MET A 145 -4.52 -11.41 -1.07
N PHE A 146 -4.83 -10.14 -0.88
CA PHE A 146 -4.60 -9.43 0.38
C PHE A 146 -5.90 -8.82 0.93
N GLU A 147 -6.08 -8.93 2.23
CA GLU A 147 -7.19 -8.29 2.96
C GLU A 147 -6.76 -7.03 3.72
N GLY A 148 -5.50 -6.60 3.53
CA GLY A 148 -4.94 -5.37 4.05
C GLY A 148 -3.52 -5.15 3.52
N ALA A 149 -2.95 -3.97 3.74
CA ALA A 149 -1.59 -3.69 3.29
C ALA A 149 -0.75 -2.87 4.28
N ALA A 150 0.55 -3.15 4.30
CA ALA A 150 1.57 -2.37 4.96
C ALA A 150 2.48 -1.72 3.90
N LEU A 151 2.53 -0.38 3.89
CA LEU A 151 3.34 0.39 2.95
C LEU A 151 4.60 0.85 3.67
N LEU A 152 5.75 0.27 3.33
CA LEU A 152 7.05 0.59 3.91
C LEU A 152 7.71 1.64 3.04
N GLY A 153 7.75 2.87 3.52
CA GLY A 153 8.31 3.96 2.74
C GLY A 153 8.45 5.25 3.53
N ILE A 154 9.54 5.92 3.22
CA ILE A 154 9.94 7.22 3.75
C ILE A 154 10.46 8.07 2.59
N CYS A 155 10.68 9.37 2.81
CA CYS A 155 11.01 10.39 1.81
C CYS A 155 9.81 10.98 1.05
N ASP A 156 10.04 12.21 0.60
CA ASP A 156 9.04 13.15 0.08
C ASP A 156 8.16 12.60 -1.05
N LYS A 157 8.73 11.78 -1.94
CA LYS A 157 8.01 11.27 -3.13
C LYS A 157 7.47 9.86 -2.94
N ILE A 158 8.07 9.10 -2.03
CA ILE A 158 7.70 7.70 -1.77
C ILE A 158 6.38 7.63 -1.02
N VAL A 159 6.25 8.33 0.10
CA VAL A 159 5.02 8.34 0.91
C VAL A 159 3.77 8.74 0.09
N PRO A 160 3.76 9.87 -0.65
CA PRO A 160 2.59 10.20 -1.46
C PRO A 160 2.39 9.23 -2.64
N GLY A 161 3.45 8.68 -3.23
CA GLY A 161 3.32 7.67 -4.29
C GLY A 161 2.60 6.41 -3.77
N LEU A 162 3.08 5.88 -2.64
CA LEU A 162 2.46 4.75 -1.93
C LEU A 162 0.99 5.04 -1.60
N LEU A 163 0.69 6.22 -1.05
CA LEU A 163 -0.68 6.63 -0.73
C LEU A 163 -1.58 6.69 -1.97
N ILE A 164 -1.11 7.32 -3.05
CA ILE A 164 -1.90 7.44 -4.30
C ILE A 164 -2.22 6.05 -4.86
N GLY A 165 -1.24 5.15 -4.91
CA GLY A 165 -1.45 3.78 -5.38
C GLY A 165 -2.40 2.99 -4.48
N ALA A 166 -2.24 3.09 -3.16
CA ALA A 166 -3.12 2.41 -2.20
C ALA A 166 -4.56 2.93 -2.23
N LEU A 167 -4.79 4.21 -2.51
CA LEU A 167 -6.15 4.78 -2.60
C LEU A 167 -6.98 4.15 -3.71
N ARG A 168 -6.38 3.54 -4.75
CA ARG A 168 -7.11 2.74 -5.75
C ARG A 168 -7.77 1.51 -5.13
N PHE A 169 -7.18 0.98 -4.07
CA PHE A 169 -7.63 -0.15 -3.26
C PHE A 169 -8.16 0.32 -1.90
N GLY A 170 -8.80 1.49 -1.85
CA GLY A 170 -9.27 2.11 -0.60
C GLY A 170 -10.34 1.34 0.19
N HIS A 171 -10.76 0.17 -0.29
CA HIS A 171 -11.57 -0.79 0.47
C HIS A 171 -10.71 -1.65 1.42
N LEU A 172 -9.41 -1.76 1.15
CA LEU A 172 -8.46 -2.45 2.02
C LEU A 172 -8.06 -1.54 3.20
N PRO A 173 -7.97 -2.07 4.43
CA PRO A 173 -7.26 -1.39 5.51
C PRO A 173 -5.77 -1.31 5.18
N VAL A 174 -5.20 -0.10 5.22
CA VAL A 174 -3.80 0.14 4.86
C VAL A 174 -3.11 1.01 5.91
N ILE A 175 -1.88 0.65 6.26
CA ILE A 175 -1.03 1.42 7.17
C ILE A 175 0.30 1.80 6.49
N LEU A 176 0.77 3.02 6.75
CA LEU A 176 2.11 3.46 6.36
C LEU A 176 3.08 3.19 7.52
N ILE A 177 4.21 2.56 7.20
CA ILE A 177 5.31 2.30 8.13
C ILE A 177 6.51 3.12 7.63
N PRO A 178 6.85 4.23 8.30
CA PRO A 178 8.00 5.05 7.95
C PRO A 178 9.32 4.37 8.30
#